data_AF-G9QIE7-F1
#
_entry.id   AF-G9QIE7-F1
#
_cell.length_a   1.000
_cell.length_b   1.000
_cell.length_c   1.000
_cell.angle_alpha   90.00
_cell.angle_beta   90.00
_cell.angle_gamma   90.00
#
_symmetry.space_group_name_H-M   'P 1'
#
loop_
_entity.id
_entity.type
_entity.pdbx_description
1 polymer ?
#
loop_
_entity_poly.entity_id
_entity_poly.type
_entity_poly.pdbx_seq_one_letter_code
_entity_poly.pdbx_strand_id
1 'polypeptide(L)'
;MGRQAISYLPKPNWKKELKNGQIGKVTILKPIQLQSKNEAGQLKFVRMLYPYETYRVYSYSKDNGGMYQVGNNLYVKALQGYVLYETP
;
A
#
# COMPACT_ATOMS: atom_id res chain seq x y z
N MET A 1 20.43 31.85 5.03
CA MET A 1 19.90 31.54 3.68
C MET A 1 19.61 30.04 3.56
N GLY A 2 18.33 29.70 3.35
CA GLY A 2 17.79 28.50 2.68
C GLY A 2 18.37 27.10 2.93
N ARG A 3 17.85 26.38 3.94
CA ARG A 3 17.81 24.92 3.89
C ARG A 3 16.62 24.49 3.02
N GLN A 4 16.82 24.47 1.71
CA GLN A 4 15.89 23.81 0.77
C GLN A 4 16.59 22.58 0.21
N ALA A 5 16.35 21.43 0.84
CA ALA A 5 16.67 20.13 0.29
C ALA A 5 15.49 19.20 0.55
N ILE A 6 14.32 19.57 0.01
CA ILE A 6 13.15 18.68 -0.10
C ILE A 6 12.63 18.81 -1.53
N SER A 7 13.33 18.24 -2.50
CA SER A 7 12.75 18.02 -3.83
C SER A 7 13.71 17.20 -4.68
N TYR A 8 13.50 15.88 -4.64
CA TYR A 8 13.82 14.86 -5.65
C TYR A 8 14.31 13.58 -4.96
N LEU A 9 13.41 12.94 -4.20
CA LEU A 9 13.40 11.49 -4.28
C LEU A 9 13.02 11.18 -5.73
N PRO A 10 13.86 10.48 -6.52
CA PRO A 10 13.48 10.09 -7.87
C PRO A 10 12.15 9.34 -7.74
N LYS A 11 11.08 9.86 -8.35
CA LYS A 11 9.80 9.14 -8.42
C LYS A 11 10.14 7.77 -8.97
N PRO A 12 10.02 6.68 -8.19
CA PRO A 12 10.37 5.37 -8.70
C PRO A 12 9.54 5.18 -9.96
N ASN A 13 10.17 4.90 -11.10
CA ASN A 13 9.48 4.82 -12.38
C ASN A 13 8.74 3.47 -12.51
N TRP A 14 7.96 3.10 -11.49
CA TRP A 14 7.24 1.84 -11.37
C TRP A 14 6.18 1.66 -12.47
N LYS A 15 5.85 2.73 -13.20
CA LYS A 15 5.03 2.69 -14.42
C LYS A 15 5.68 1.88 -15.55
N LYS A 16 7.02 1.73 -15.58
CA LYS A 16 7.72 0.96 -16.63
C LYS A 16 7.71 -0.56 -16.41
N GLU A 17 7.37 -1.05 -15.22
CA GLU A 17 7.42 -2.48 -14.88
C GLU A 17 6.21 -2.91 -14.04
N LEU A 18 5.00 -2.64 -14.56
CA LEU A 18 3.79 -3.22 -13.97
C LEU A 18 3.88 -4.75 -14.02
N LYS A 19 3.76 -5.40 -12.87
CA LYS A 19 3.55 -6.84 -12.84
C LYS A 19 2.15 -7.14 -13.36
N ASN A 20 1.99 -8.28 -14.04
CA ASN A 20 0.68 -8.69 -14.55
C ASN A 20 -0.34 -8.73 -13.40
N GLY A 21 -1.50 -8.09 -13.60
CA GLY A 21 -2.54 -7.96 -12.58
C GLY A 21 -2.33 -6.86 -11.52
N GLN A 22 -1.27 -6.05 -11.62
CA GLN A 22 -1.10 -4.89 -10.73
C GLN A 22 -2.04 -3.75 -11.17
N ILE A 23 -2.93 -3.32 -10.29
CA ILE A 23 -3.87 -2.22 -10.53
C ILE A 23 -3.39 -0.88 -9.98
N GLY A 24 -2.37 -0.89 -9.10
CA GLY A 24 -1.86 0.32 -8.47
C GLY A 24 -0.68 0.06 -7.55
N LYS A 25 -0.36 1.08 -6.76
CA LYS A 25 0.68 1.06 -5.73
C LYS A 25 0.16 1.80 -4.51
N VAL A 26 0.43 1.28 -3.33
CA VAL A 26 0.14 1.94 -2.06
C VAL A 26 1.44 2.30 -1.37
N THR A 27 1.54 3.54 -0.92
CA THR A 27 2.64 4.05 -0.09
C THR A 27 2.11 4.26 1.32
N ILE A 28 2.79 3.71 2.31
CA ILE A 28 2.44 3.86 3.71
C ILE A 28 2.92 5.24 4.19
N LEU A 29 2.02 6.05 4.74
CA LEU A 29 2.31 7.39 5.28
C LEU A 29 2.46 7.36 6.80
N LYS A 30 1.71 6.48 7.46
CA LYS A 30 1.71 6.30 8.92
C LYS A 30 1.73 4.81 9.25
N PRO A 31 2.27 4.43 10.42
CA PRO A 31 2.30 3.03 10.83
C PRO A 31 0.91 2.39 10.74
N ILE A 32 0.81 1.25 10.05
CA ILE A 32 -0.46 0.55 9.82
C ILE A 32 -0.26 -0.96 9.88
N GLN A 33 -1.30 -1.69 10.26
CA GLN A 33 -1.24 -3.15 10.35
C GLN A 33 -1.35 -3.80 8.97
N LEU A 34 -0.45 -4.72 8.68
CA LEU A 34 -0.59 -5.70 7.61
C LEU A 34 -1.42 -6.87 8.12
N GLN A 35 -2.46 -7.23 7.37
CA GLN A 35 -3.36 -8.32 7.73
C GLN A 35 -3.35 -9.40 6.65
N SER A 36 -3.48 -10.67 7.01
CA SER A 36 -3.75 -11.76 6.06
C SER A 36 -5.20 -12.19 6.16
N LYS A 37 -5.81 -12.58 5.04
CA LYS A 37 -7.16 -13.14 5.01
C LYS A 37 -7.08 -14.65 4.85
N ASN A 38 -7.70 -15.40 5.75
CA ASN A 38 -7.81 -16.87 5.63
C ASN A 38 -8.97 -17.27 4.70
N GLU A 39 -9.09 -18.56 4.41
CA GLU A 39 -10.16 -19.11 3.56
C GLU A 39 -11.57 -18.85 4.13
N ALA A 40 -11.69 -18.75 5.45
CA ALA A 40 -12.92 -18.37 6.15
C ALA A 40 -13.23 -16.85 6.12
N GLY A 41 -12.37 -16.04 5.48
CA GLY A 41 -12.55 -14.60 5.36
C GLY A 41 -12.14 -13.77 6.58
N GLN A 42 -11.56 -14.38 7.61
CA GLN A 42 -11.08 -13.72 8.82
C GLN A 42 -9.71 -13.05 8.59
N LEU A 43 -9.54 -11.87 9.18
CA LEU A 43 -8.32 -11.08 9.10
C LEU A 43 -7.41 -11.39 10.28
N LYS A 44 -6.17 -11.83 10.01
CA LYS A 44 -5.13 -12.04 11.02
C LYS A 44 -4.05 -10.99 10.90
N PHE A 45 -3.59 -10.46 12.03
CA PHE A 45 -2.43 -9.57 12.07
C PHE A 45 -1.18 -10.34 11.62
N VAL A 46 -0.38 -9.74 10.74
CA VAL A 46 0.89 -10.29 10.27
C VAL A 46 2.06 -9.52 10.87
N ARG A 47 2.10 -8.20 10.63
CA ARG A 47 3.11 -7.29 11.17
C ARG A 47 2.67 -5.83 11.05
N MET A 48 3.43 -4.92 11.64
CA MET A 48 3.29 -3.49 11.38
C MET A 48 4.06 -3.08 10.12
N LEU A 49 3.48 -2.19 9.33
CA LEU A 49 4.13 -1.49 8.23
C LEU A 49 4.48 -0.08 8.71
N TYR A 50 5.61 0.44 8.25
CA TYR A 50 6.14 1.74 8.62
C TYR A 50 6.01 2.76 7.48
N PRO A 51 6.09 4.06 7.80
CA PRO A 51 6.07 5.12 6.80
C PRO A 51 7.13 4.93 5.71
N TYR A 52 6.80 5.37 4.50
CA TYR A 52 7.60 5.30 3.27
C TYR A 52 7.78 3.90 2.66
N GLU A 53 7.24 2.85 3.29
CA GLU A 53 7.13 1.55 2.63
C GLU A 53 6.13 1.60 1.46
N THR A 54 6.47 0.96 0.34
CA THR A 54 5.62 0.92 -0.84
C THR A 54 5.28 -0.51 -1.23
N TYR A 55 4.03 -0.75 -1.57
CA TYR A 55 3.51 -2.06 -1.93
C TYR A 55 2.73 -1.99 -3.24
N ARG A 56 2.84 -3.03 -4.07
CA ARG A 56 2.00 -3.19 -5.26
C ARG A 56 0.59 -3.56 -4.83
N VAL A 57 -0.41 -3.03 -5.51
CA VAL A 57 -1.82 -3.36 -5.26
C VAL A 57 -2.36 -4.17 -6.43
N TYR A 58 -3.00 -5.29 -6.11
CA TYR A 58 -3.57 -6.23 -7.09
C TYR A 58 -5.10 -6.19 -7.12
N SER A 59 -5.73 -5.90 -5.98
CA SER A 59 -7.18 -5.71 -5.90
C SER A 59 -7.54 -4.75 -4.78
N TYR A 60 -8.76 -4.23 -4.83
CA TYR A 60 -9.37 -3.43 -3.78
C TYR A 60 -10.70 -4.07 -3.38
N SER A 61 -10.89 -4.33 -2.09
CA SER A 61 -12.18 -4.72 -1.54
C SER A 61 -12.80 -3.55 -0.77
N LYS A 62 -14.11 -3.35 -0.93
CA LYS A 62 -14.88 -2.37 -0.13
C LYS A 62 -15.26 -2.91 1.26
N ASP A 63 -14.98 -4.18 1.55
CA ASP A 63 -15.27 -4.79 2.85
C ASP A 63 -14.56 -4.06 4.00
N ASN A 64 -15.17 -4.03 5.18
CA ASN A 64 -14.56 -3.53 6.41
C ASN A 64 -13.96 -2.11 6.31
N GLY A 65 -14.56 -1.23 5.50
CA GLY A 65 -14.10 0.15 5.31
C GLY A 65 -13.02 0.33 4.25
N GLY A 66 -12.79 -0.67 3.39
CA GLY A 66 -11.85 -0.57 2.28
C GLY A 66 -10.50 -1.24 2.59
N MET A 67 -10.05 -2.11 1.69
CA MET A 67 -8.79 -2.86 1.83
C MET A 67 -8.08 -3.03 0.49
N TYR A 68 -6.78 -2.80 0.47
CA TYR A 68 -5.90 -3.07 -0.67
C TYR A 68 -5.23 -4.42 -0.53
N GLN A 69 -5.38 -5.31 -1.51
CA GLN A 69 -4.63 -6.57 -1.56
C GLN A 69 -3.23 -6.30 -2.12
N VAL A 70 -2.22 -6.56 -1.29
CA VAL A 70 -0.80 -6.27 -1.60
C VAL A 70 0.01 -7.52 -2.00
N GLY A 71 -0.69 -8.61 -2.33
CA GLY A 71 -0.13 -9.90 -2.76
C GLY A 71 -0.21 -10.98 -1.68
N ASN A 72 -0.15 -12.26 -2.08
CA ASN A 72 -0.13 -13.42 -1.17
C ASN A 72 -1.20 -13.42 -0.05
N ASN A 73 -2.44 -13.04 -0.40
CA ASN A 73 -3.56 -12.88 0.56
C ASN A 73 -3.28 -11.90 1.71
N LEU A 74 -2.38 -10.94 1.49
CA LEU A 74 -2.10 -9.84 2.40
C LEU A 74 -2.90 -8.59 2.01
N TYR A 75 -3.36 -7.88 3.03
CA TYR A 75 -4.27 -6.76 2.95
C TYR A 75 -3.81 -5.62 3.85
N VAL A 76 -3.96 -4.40 3.33
CA VAL A 76 -3.74 -3.16 4.07
C VAL A 76 -5.04 -2.36 4.06
N LYS A 77 -5.47 -1.86 5.22
CA LYS A 77 -6.68 -1.02 5.29
C LYS A 77 -6.49 0.28 4.51
N ALA A 78 -7.50 0.66 3.74
CA ALA A 78 -7.54 1.90 2.97
C ALA A 78 -7.91 3.09 3.87
N LEU A 79 -7.09 3.35 4.89
CA LEU A 79 -7.32 4.44 5.83
C LEU A 79 -6.81 5.77 5.27
N GLN A 80 -7.72 6.73 5.12
CA GLN A 80 -7.39 8.07 4.64
C GLN A 80 -6.30 8.72 5.53
N GLY A 81 -5.25 9.24 4.90
CA GLY A 81 -4.12 9.87 5.60
C GLY A 81 -3.12 8.90 6.24
N TYR A 82 -3.36 7.58 6.20
CA TYR A 82 -2.40 6.55 6.58
C TYR A 82 -1.73 5.92 5.37
N VAL A 83 -2.45 5.86 4.25
CA VAL A 83 -1.96 5.29 3.01
C VAL A 83 -2.23 6.23 1.84
N LEU A 84 -1.30 6.27 0.89
CA LEU A 84 -1.42 6.97 -0.38
C LEU A 84 -1.52 5.92 -1.49
N TYR A 85 -2.67 5.87 -2.16
CA TYR A 85 -2.88 5.01 -3.31
C TYR A 85 -2.60 5.78 -4.61
N GLU A 86 -1.80 5.19 -5.48
CA GLU A 86 -1.44 5.72 -6.79
C GLU A 86 -1.81 4.70 -7.87
N THR A 87 -2.51 5.15 -8.92
CA THR A 87 -2.77 4.35 -10.13
C THR A 87 -1.67 4.57 -11.17
N PRO A 88 -1.38 3.57 -12.01
CA PRO A 88 -0.38 3.71 -13.07
C PRO A 88 -0.73 4.78 -14.10
#